data_AF-A0A182T0I6-F1
#
_entry.id   AF-A0A182T0I6-F1
#
_cell.length_a   1.000
_cell.length_b   1.000
_cell.length_c   1.000
_cell.angle_alpha   90.00
_cell.angle_beta   90.00
_cell.angle_gamma   90.00
#
_symmetry.space_group_name_H-M   'P 1'
#
loop_
_entity.id
_entity.type
_entity.pdbx_description
1 polymer ?
#
loop_
_entity_poly.entity_id
_entity_poly.type
_entity_poly.pdbx_seq_one_letter_code
_entity_poly.pdbx_strand_id
1 'polypeptide(L)'
;NLGLLKELAGITNLIARSANQELYELTDPNANQAFGMQLYRMQKFMLALLPRFIVSEPNLKELYQSSMIVQPYGAGGMGISSSVNFGAAHNSNTANGNDQKQRSQYVKYFLEVAANLALYTRNCISNHVVDHRTINVLFSPHYNPDGTTAGPGTTPTKGAGPASSLALMRQEPFRSSTETSSTDVPHSLYVVITQLRCTVEFYHKERNMLESLQQQRNSLPSIDLDKNIQLQYNLLTERVNAKQEELQRSVFIIEHYLYILWAHLDFFMLRVLPVNNRVGSSTFTGHNFQSDHTDSSWRVSNDDIIALKKTLIGVFNETFCKQLIEMEAKQSEKGFVVSFIRRIKQSIQFVPVK
;
A
#
# COMPACT_ATOMS: atom_id res chain seq x y z
N ASN A 1 9.63 3.00 19.53
CA ASN A 1 8.55 2.96 18.52
C ASN A 1 8.13 1.56 18.03
N LEU A 2 8.91 0.49 18.18
CA LEU A 2 8.51 -0.86 17.74
C LEU A 2 7.21 -1.37 18.41
N GLY A 3 7.03 -1.09 19.71
CA GLY A 3 5.80 -1.46 20.45
C GLY A 3 4.54 -0.85 19.84
N LEU A 4 4.57 0.45 19.51
CA LEU A 4 3.44 1.14 18.86
C LEU A 4 3.13 0.56 17.47
N LEU A 5 4.16 0.21 16.70
CA LEU A 5 3.96 -0.41 15.38
C LEU A 5 3.31 -1.81 15.50
N LYS A 6 3.72 -2.58 16.52
CA LYS A 6 3.10 -3.87 16.84
C LYS A 6 1.64 -3.72 17.28
N GLU A 7 1.34 -2.74 18.13
CA GLU A 7 -0.04 -2.44 18.55
C GLU A 7 -0.90 -2.00 17.37
N LEU A 8 -0.37 -1.13 16.51
CA LEU A 8 -1.05 -0.71 15.29
C LEU A 8 -1.33 -1.89 14.34
N ALA A 9 -0.38 -2.81 14.20
CA ALA A 9 -0.60 -4.06 13.45
C ALA A 9 -1.75 -4.88 14.04
N GLY A 10 -1.82 -4.98 15.38
CA GLY A 10 -2.92 -5.66 16.07
C GLY A 10 -4.28 -5.00 15.85
N ILE A 11 -4.35 -3.67 16.02
CA ILE A 11 -5.58 -2.88 15.88
C ILE A 11 -6.08 -2.92 14.44
N THR A 12 -5.20 -2.69 13.46
CA THR A 12 -5.59 -2.72 12.04
C THR A 12 -6.05 -4.11 11.60
N ASN A 13 -5.45 -5.19 12.14
CA ASN A 13 -5.91 -6.56 11.87
C ASN A 13 -7.31 -6.81 12.44
N LEU A 14 -7.59 -6.36 13.66
CA LEU A 14 -8.92 -6.49 14.27
C LEU A 14 -9.96 -5.76 13.42
N ILE A 15 -9.70 -4.50 13.05
CA ILE A 15 -10.60 -3.69 12.22
C ILE A 15 -10.82 -4.33 10.85
N ALA A 16 -9.75 -4.80 10.20
CA ALA A 16 -9.82 -5.46 8.89
C ALA A 16 -10.72 -6.70 8.91
N ARG A 17 -10.62 -7.52 9.96
CA ARG A 17 -11.44 -8.74 10.11
C ARG A 17 -12.87 -8.45 10.54
N SER A 18 -13.10 -7.40 11.32
CA SER A 18 -14.45 -7.00 11.72
C SER A 18 -15.20 -6.23 10.63
N ALA A 19 -14.49 -5.73 9.60
CA ALA A 19 -15.11 -5.12 8.43
C ALA A 19 -15.82 -6.22 7.62
N ASN A 20 -17.09 -6.46 7.93
CA ASN A 20 -17.98 -7.32 7.16
C ASN A 20 -19.18 -6.51 6.68
N GLN A 21 -19.43 -6.50 5.36
CA GLN A 21 -20.48 -5.70 4.73
C GLN A 21 -21.90 -6.05 5.23
N GLU A 22 -22.13 -7.31 5.61
CA GLU A 22 -23.42 -7.80 6.15
C GLU A 22 -23.83 -7.10 7.46
N LEU A 23 -22.85 -6.74 8.30
CA LEU A 23 -23.08 -6.04 9.57
C LEU A 23 -23.67 -4.64 9.36
N TYR A 24 -23.42 -4.05 8.19
CA TYR A 24 -23.91 -2.73 7.80
C TYR A 24 -25.32 -2.79 7.22
N GLU A 25 -25.69 -3.87 6.54
CA GLU A 25 -27.03 -4.09 5.97
C GLU A 25 -28.07 -4.45 7.05
N LEU A 26 -27.64 -5.07 8.15
CA LEU A 26 -28.48 -5.44 9.29
C LEU A 26 -28.79 -4.27 10.24
N THR A 27 -28.21 -3.10 10.02
CA THR A 27 -28.40 -1.94 10.91
C THR A 27 -29.58 -1.09 10.43
N ASP A 28 -30.66 -1.04 11.21
CA ASP A 28 -31.81 -0.17 10.94
C ASP A 28 -31.34 1.30 10.78
N PRO A 29 -31.58 1.95 9.62
CA PRO A 29 -31.09 3.30 9.32
C PRO A 29 -31.57 4.37 10.32
N ASN A 30 -32.68 4.12 11.02
CA ASN A 30 -33.22 5.06 12.01
C ASN A 30 -32.71 4.77 13.44
N ALA A 31 -32.26 3.54 13.73
CA ALA A 31 -31.91 3.16 15.09
C ALA A 31 -30.49 3.55 15.51
N ASN A 32 -29.57 3.77 14.57
CA ASN A 32 -28.13 3.81 14.88
C ASN A 32 -27.29 4.79 14.03
N GLN A 33 -27.78 6.00 13.79
CA GLN A 33 -27.00 7.06 13.10
C GLN A 33 -25.62 7.29 13.72
N ALA A 34 -25.51 7.21 15.06
CA ALA A 34 -24.24 7.34 15.78
C ALA A 34 -23.21 6.25 15.40
N PHE A 35 -23.68 5.01 15.22
CA PHE A 35 -22.85 3.89 14.81
C PHE A 35 -22.37 4.06 13.36
N GLY A 36 -23.26 4.48 12.46
CA GLY A 36 -22.89 4.80 11.06
C GLY A 36 -21.81 5.88 10.97
N MET A 37 -21.93 6.96 11.75
CA MET A 37 -20.90 8.01 11.84
C MET A 37 -19.56 7.46 12.37
N GLN A 38 -19.59 6.57 13.36
CA GLN A 38 -18.38 5.96 13.91
C GLN A 38 -17.68 5.06 12.90
N LEU A 39 -18.43 4.25 12.15
CA LEU A 39 -17.91 3.40 11.08
C LEU A 39 -17.29 4.22 9.95
N TYR A 40 -17.95 5.31 9.53
CA TYR A 40 -17.41 6.25 8.56
C TYR A 40 -16.09 6.87 9.02
N ARG A 41 -16.02 7.32 10.28
CA ARG A 41 -14.76 7.83 10.87
C ARG A 41 -13.67 6.77 10.87
N MET A 42 -14.01 5.53 11.24
CA MET A 42 -13.07 4.42 11.23
C MET A 42 -12.51 4.15 9.83
N GLN A 43 -13.39 4.16 8.82
CA GLN A 43 -13.00 4.05 7.42
C GLN A 43 -12.05 5.17 7.00
N LYS A 44 -12.36 6.42 7.34
CA LYS A 44 -11.50 7.57 7.06
C LYS A 44 -10.12 7.41 7.69
N PHE A 45 -10.05 6.94 8.94
CA PHE A 45 -8.77 6.68 9.60
C PHE A 45 -7.98 5.55 8.93
N MET A 46 -8.63 4.41 8.63
CA MET A 46 -7.97 3.29 7.95
C MET A 46 -7.43 3.70 6.57
N LEU A 47 -8.23 4.41 5.77
CA LEU A 47 -7.80 4.86 4.45
C LEU A 47 -6.70 5.93 4.52
N ALA A 48 -6.68 6.78 5.56
CA ALA A 48 -5.60 7.76 5.76
C ALA A 48 -4.23 7.12 6.08
N LEU A 49 -4.21 5.85 6.55
CA LEU A 49 -2.97 5.13 6.80
C LEU A 49 -2.34 4.58 5.51
N LEU A 50 -3.12 4.34 4.45
CA LEU A 50 -2.63 3.75 3.20
C LEU A 50 -1.34 4.38 2.63
N PRO A 51 -1.26 5.71 2.42
CA PRO A 51 -0.05 6.33 1.88
C PRO A 51 1.16 6.23 2.81
N ARG A 52 0.95 6.10 4.13
CA ARG A 52 2.02 5.98 5.14
C ARG A 52 2.64 4.59 5.17
N PHE A 53 1.85 3.57 4.85
CA PHE A 53 2.27 2.18 4.84
C PHE A 53 2.57 1.68 3.42
N ILE A 54 3.05 2.59 2.55
CA ILE A 54 3.56 2.20 1.24
C ILE A 54 4.86 1.40 1.42
N VAL A 55 4.92 0.18 0.88
CA VAL A 55 6.07 -0.74 0.96
C VAL A 55 7.18 -0.28 0.02
N SER A 56 7.77 0.87 0.36
CA SER A 56 8.88 1.48 -0.38
C SER A 56 10.14 1.51 0.48
N GLU A 57 11.29 1.45 -0.17
CA GLU A 57 12.59 1.52 0.51
C GLU A 57 12.78 2.80 1.35
N PRO A 58 12.36 4.00 0.89
CA PRO A 58 12.40 5.21 1.71
C PRO A 58 11.61 5.08 3.02
N ASN A 59 10.36 4.62 2.96
CA ASN A 59 9.50 4.48 4.14
C ASN A 59 10.08 3.48 5.15
N LEU A 60 10.61 2.35 4.66
CA LEU A 60 11.25 1.34 5.51
C LEU A 60 12.54 1.86 6.17
N LYS A 61 13.31 2.72 5.47
CA LYS A 61 14.52 3.35 6.02
C LYS A 61 14.17 4.43 7.05
N GLU A 62 13.18 5.26 6.77
CA GLU A 62 12.75 6.34 7.67
C GLU A 62 12.23 5.78 9.01
N LEU A 63 11.46 4.69 8.98
CA LEU A 63 10.97 4.03 10.20
C LEU A 63 12.10 3.48 11.07
N TYR A 64 13.17 2.99 10.43
CA TYR A 64 14.36 2.54 11.14
C TYR A 64 15.13 3.72 11.74
N GLN A 65 15.37 4.78 10.97
CA GLN A 65 16.09 5.97 11.43
C GLN A 65 15.33 6.69 12.56
N SER A 66 14.01 6.78 12.45
CA SER A 66 13.13 7.34 13.49
C SER A 66 13.15 6.53 14.79
N SER A 67 13.60 5.27 14.74
CA SER A 67 13.75 4.44 15.94
C SER A 67 15.09 4.64 16.66
N MET A 68 16.14 5.08 15.94
CA MET A 68 17.48 5.34 16.46
C MET A 68 17.60 6.72 17.16
N ILE A 69 16.73 7.67 16.81
CA ILE A 69 16.76 9.06 17.31
C ILE A 69 16.09 9.19 18.69
N VAL A 70 15.31 8.21 19.13
CA VAL A 70 14.61 8.23 20.43
C VAL A 70 15.35 7.35 21.45
N GLN A 71 16.55 7.78 21.85
CA GLN A 71 17.06 7.47 23.19
C GLN A 71 17.10 8.77 24.01
N PRO A 72 16.50 8.80 25.21
CA PRO A 72 16.38 10.02 25.99
C PRO A 72 17.70 10.35 26.71
N TYR A 73 17.91 11.65 26.89
CA TYR A 73 18.72 12.27 27.93
C TYR A 73 19.13 11.33 29.08
N GLY A 74 20.44 11.10 29.22
CA GLY A 74 21.01 10.43 30.38
C GLY A 74 22.51 10.15 30.23
N ALA A 75 23.32 11.03 30.83
CA ALA A 75 24.78 10.99 31.00
C ALA A 75 25.63 11.41 29.78
N GLY A 76 26.35 12.51 29.98
CA GLY A 76 27.13 13.22 28.96
C GLY A 76 28.33 12.44 28.42
N GLY A 77 28.61 12.70 27.14
CA GLY A 77 29.74 12.15 26.42
C GLY A 77 29.88 12.86 25.09
N MET A 78 30.55 14.01 25.15
CA MET A 78 31.13 14.82 24.06
C MET A 78 31.13 14.17 22.67
N GLY A 79 30.38 14.75 21.74
CA GLY A 79 30.41 14.38 20.33
C GLY A 79 31.77 14.69 19.70
N ILE A 80 32.38 13.68 19.10
CA ILE A 80 33.39 13.87 18.07
C ILE A 80 32.96 13.03 16.87
N SER A 81 32.59 13.75 15.81
CA SER A 81 32.55 13.24 14.45
C SER A 81 33.94 12.80 14.04
N SER A 82 34.15 11.53 13.69
CA SER A 82 35.25 11.19 12.78
C SER A 82 35.05 9.84 12.09
N SER A 83 35.12 9.93 10.77
CA SER A 83 35.53 8.90 9.84
C SER A 83 36.72 8.03 10.31
N VAL A 84 36.81 6.87 9.65
CA VAL A 84 37.98 6.02 9.36
C VAL A 84 37.96 4.64 10.04
N ASN A 85 38.04 3.65 9.15
CA ASN A 85 38.18 2.21 9.34
C ASN A 85 39.61 1.85 9.78
N PHE A 86 39.79 0.87 10.67
CA PHE A 86 40.75 -0.27 10.61
C PHE A 86 41.01 -0.86 12.02
N GLY A 87 40.76 -2.18 12.16
CA GLY A 87 41.52 -3.08 13.03
C GLY A 87 41.21 -3.11 14.52
N ALA A 88 40.30 -3.99 14.95
CA ALA A 88 40.44 -4.75 16.21
C ALA A 88 39.44 -5.91 16.24
N ALA A 89 39.96 -7.12 16.08
CA ALA A 89 39.23 -8.36 16.27
C ALA A 89 39.04 -8.62 17.77
N HIS A 90 37.80 -8.48 18.25
CA HIS A 90 37.10 -9.34 19.21
C HIS A 90 35.88 -8.57 19.73
N ASN A 91 34.71 -9.21 19.73
CA ASN A 91 33.42 -8.74 20.29
C ASN A 91 32.47 -7.87 19.43
N SER A 92 32.43 -8.04 18.10
CA SER A 92 31.46 -7.34 17.21
C SER A 92 30.19 -8.12 16.83
N ASN A 93 30.05 -9.40 17.23
CA ASN A 93 28.95 -10.24 16.73
C ASN A 93 27.59 -10.04 17.44
N THR A 94 27.56 -9.57 18.68
CA THR A 94 26.31 -9.40 19.45
C THR A 94 25.56 -8.13 19.12
N ALA A 95 26.26 -7.02 18.85
CA ALA A 95 25.62 -5.75 18.46
C ALA A 95 24.94 -5.86 17.08
N ASN A 96 25.65 -6.43 16.09
CA ASN A 96 25.17 -6.56 14.72
C ASN A 96 23.97 -7.54 14.59
N GLY A 97 23.92 -8.57 15.46
CA GLY A 97 22.81 -9.52 15.49
C GLY A 97 21.51 -8.93 16.03
N ASN A 98 21.61 -8.06 17.05
CA ASN A 98 20.45 -7.42 17.67
C ASN A 98 19.83 -6.38 16.73
N ASP A 99 20.63 -5.57 16.05
CA ASP A 99 20.16 -4.56 15.09
C ASP A 99 19.43 -5.21 13.91
N GLN A 100 19.97 -6.31 13.39
CA GLN A 100 19.35 -7.06 12.29
C GLN A 100 18.01 -7.69 12.70
N LYS A 101 17.93 -8.23 13.93
CA LYS A 101 16.69 -8.81 14.47
C LYS A 101 15.63 -7.74 14.67
N GLN A 102 16.03 -6.58 15.22
CA GLN A 102 15.13 -5.45 15.41
C GLN A 102 14.63 -4.92 14.05
N ARG A 103 15.51 -4.78 13.05
CA ARG A 103 15.13 -4.39 11.69
C ARG A 103 14.11 -5.35 11.07
N SER A 104 14.30 -6.67 11.21
CA SER A 104 13.33 -7.64 10.71
C SER A 104 11.98 -7.52 11.42
N GLN A 105 11.94 -7.24 12.72
CA GLN A 105 10.69 -6.98 13.44
C GLN A 105 9.97 -5.73 12.94
N TYR A 106 10.70 -4.65 12.63
CA TYR A 106 10.11 -3.46 12.03
C TYR A 106 9.48 -3.75 10.67
N VAL A 107 10.21 -4.43 9.78
CA VAL A 107 9.69 -4.83 8.47
C VAL A 107 8.46 -5.71 8.63
N LYS A 108 8.49 -6.70 9.54
CA LYS A 108 7.37 -7.58 9.83
C LYS A 108 6.10 -6.80 10.19
N TYR A 109 6.16 -5.94 11.21
CA TYR A 109 4.96 -5.22 11.64
C TYR A 109 4.51 -4.16 10.63
N PHE A 110 5.44 -3.57 9.87
CA PHE A 110 5.09 -2.67 8.78
C PHE A 110 4.29 -3.40 7.68
N LEU A 111 4.77 -4.57 7.25
CA LEU A 111 4.07 -5.41 6.28
C LEU A 111 2.74 -5.94 6.84
N GLU A 112 2.65 -6.22 8.14
CA GLU A 112 1.38 -6.57 8.79
C GLU A 112 0.36 -5.45 8.66
N VAL A 113 0.74 -4.21 9.01
CA VAL A 113 -0.16 -3.06 8.86
C VAL A 113 -0.58 -2.89 7.40
N ALA A 114 0.37 -2.91 6.46
CA ALA A 114 0.08 -2.79 5.02
C ALA A 114 -0.88 -3.88 4.52
N ALA A 115 -0.69 -5.13 4.96
CA ALA A 115 -1.57 -6.25 4.64
C ALA A 115 -2.97 -6.07 5.23
N ASN A 116 -3.07 -5.64 6.49
CA ASN A 116 -4.36 -5.39 7.13
C ASN A 116 -5.14 -4.26 6.44
N LEU A 117 -4.46 -3.20 6.01
CA LEU A 117 -5.07 -2.12 5.24
C LEU A 117 -5.57 -2.60 3.88
N ALA A 118 -4.81 -3.46 3.20
CA ALA A 118 -5.23 -4.08 1.94
C ALA A 118 -6.48 -4.96 2.13
N LEU A 119 -6.50 -5.78 3.17
CA LEU A 119 -7.65 -6.62 3.54
C LEU A 119 -8.88 -5.80 3.90
N TYR A 120 -8.72 -4.79 4.77
CA TYR A 120 -9.80 -3.88 5.15
C TYR A 120 -10.43 -3.23 3.90
N THR A 121 -9.59 -2.70 3.03
CA THR A 121 -10.01 -2.06 1.79
C THR A 121 -10.77 -3.03 0.89
N ARG A 122 -10.24 -4.25 0.70
CA ARG A 122 -10.93 -5.32 -0.04
C ARG A 122 -12.30 -5.63 0.57
N ASN A 123 -12.40 -5.74 1.89
CA ASN A 123 -13.64 -6.08 2.57
C ASN A 123 -14.69 -4.98 2.42
N CYS A 124 -14.27 -3.72 2.37
CA CYS A 124 -15.17 -2.60 2.10
C CYS A 124 -15.70 -2.56 0.65
N ILE A 125 -14.99 -3.18 -0.30
CA ILE A 125 -15.33 -3.22 -1.73
C ILE A 125 -16.11 -4.50 -2.10
N SER A 126 -15.95 -5.57 -1.33
CA SER A 126 -16.37 -6.93 -1.71
C SER A 126 -17.88 -7.03 -1.96
N ASN A 127 -18.25 -7.40 -3.19
CA ASN A 127 -19.64 -7.51 -3.65
C ASN A 127 -20.39 -8.69 -3.02
N HIS A 128 -21.52 -8.43 -2.33
CA HIS A 128 -22.47 -9.47 -1.93
C HIS A 128 -23.81 -9.42 -2.69
N VAL A 129 -23.98 -8.53 -3.68
CA VAL A 129 -25.24 -8.45 -4.43
C VAL A 129 -25.14 -9.23 -5.74
N VAL A 130 -26.07 -10.16 -5.92
CA VAL A 130 -26.33 -10.97 -7.13
C VAL A 130 -26.45 -10.09 -8.38
N ASP A 131 -26.89 -8.85 -8.20
CA ASP A 131 -26.73 -7.77 -9.15
C ASP A 131 -25.40 -7.06 -8.89
N HIS A 132 -24.39 -7.30 -9.73
CA HIS A 132 -23.08 -6.63 -9.71
C HIS A 132 -23.12 -5.09 -9.80
N ARG A 133 -24.27 -4.42 -9.61
CA ARG A 133 -24.52 -2.98 -9.80
C ARG A 133 -23.93 -2.08 -8.71
N THR A 134 -23.68 -2.57 -7.49
CA THR A 134 -23.28 -1.74 -6.34
C THR A 134 -21.90 -2.10 -5.79
N ILE A 135 -20.84 -1.77 -6.53
CA ILE A 135 -19.47 -1.76 -5.96
C ILE A 135 -19.36 -0.50 -5.07
N ASN A 136 -18.94 -0.67 -3.82
CA ASN A 136 -18.52 0.45 -2.97
C ASN A 136 -17.20 1.00 -3.50
N VAL A 137 -17.25 2.19 -4.09
CA VAL A 137 -16.08 2.86 -4.68
C VAL A 137 -15.38 3.66 -3.59
N LEU A 138 -14.11 3.33 -3.32
CA LEU A 138 -13.30 3.95 -2.27
C LEU A 138 -12.21 4.86 -2.80
N PHE A 139 -11.76 4.66 -4.05
CA PHE A 139 -10.61 5.38 -4.62
C PHE A 139 -10.93 6.08 -5.93
N SER A 140 -10.56 7.36 -5.98
CA SER A 140 -10.88 8.25 -7.08
C SER A 140 -9.90 8.09 -8.22
N PRO A 141 -10.34 8.23 -9.50
CA PRO A 141 -9.44 8.22 -10.63
C PRO A 141 -8.65 9.54 -10.73
N HIS A 142 -9.02 10.57 -9.95
CA HIS A 142 -8.38 11.88 -9.96
C HIS A 142 -6.85 11.77 -9.84
N TYR A 143 -6.20 12.41 -10.81
CA TYR A 143 -4.76 12.58 -10.85
C TYR A 143 -4.42 13.99 -10.40
N ASN A 144 -3.74 14.13 -9.26
CA ASN A 144 -3.19 15.43 -8.86
C ASN A 144 -1.67 15.37 -9.04
N PRO A 145 -1.12 15.86 -10.17
CA PRO A 145 0.32 15.86 -10.41
C PRO A 145 1.08 16.74 -9.43
N ASP A 146 0.44 17.82 -8.97
CA ASP A 146 0.91 18.71 -7.93
C ASP A 146 0.02 18.53 -6.71
N GLY A 147 0.56 18.21 -5.54
CA GLY A 147 -0.19 17.98 -4.30
C GLY A 147 -0.94 19.19 -3.74
N THR A 148 -1.36 20.15 -4.57
CA THR A 148 -2.25 21.25 -4.18
C THR A 148 -3.69 20.77 -4.23
N THR A 149 -4.34 20.71 -3.07
CA THR A 149 -5.78 20.58 -2.94
C THR A 149 -6.45 21.78 -3.63
N ALA A 150 -6.85 21.60 -4.89
CA ALA A 150 -7.68 22.58 -5.58
C ALA A 150 -9.06 22.58 -4.92
N GLY A 151 -9.28 23.54 -4.02
CA GLY A 151 -10.60 23.84 -3.52
C GLY A 151 -11.50 24.33 -4.66
N PRO A 152 -12.82 24.12 -4.59
CA PRO A 152 -13.73 24.62 -5.60
C PRO A 152 -13.85 26.15 -5.42
N GLY A 153 -13.29 26.95 -6.33
CA GLY A 153 -13.53 28.41 -6.29
C GLY A 153 -12.65 29.38 -7.06
N THR A 154 -11.59 28.98 -7.78
CA THR A 154 -10.75 29.96 -8.49
C THR A 154 -10.96 29.94 -10.00
N THR A 155 -11.64 30.98 -10.48
CA THR A 155 -11.79 31.37 -11.89
C THR A 155 -10.42 31.55 -12.58
N PRO A 156 -10.25 31.12 -13.85
CA PRO A 156 -8.97 31.24 -14.53
C PRO A 156 -8.78 32.63 -15.15
N THR A 157 -7.83 33.40 -14.63
CA THR A 157 -7.28 34.56 -15.35
C THR A 157 -6.20 34.11 -16.33
N LYS A 158 -6.44 34.39 -17.62
CA LYS A 158 -5.53 34.20 -18.76
C LYS A 158 -4.19 34.93 -18.54
N GLY A 159 -3.08 34.26 -18.84
CA GLY A 159 -1.75 34.85 -19.01
C GLY A 159 -0.86 33.94 -19.85
N ALA A 160 -0.39 34.44 -20.99
CA ALA A 160 0.36 33.70 -22.00
C ALA A 160 1.87 33.62 -21.71
N GLY A 161 2.53 32.56 -22.17
CA GLY A 161 3.99 32.48 -22.29
C GLY A 161 4.54 31.04 -22.31
N PRO A 162 5.27 30.60 -23.35
CA PRO A 162 5.73 29.21 -23.51
C PRO A 162 7.21 29.03 -23.15
N ALA A 163 7.57 28.01 -22.37
CA ALA A 163 8.91 27.38 -22.43
C ALA A 163 9.03 26.10 -21.58
N SER A 164 9.70 25.11 -22.19
CA SER A 164 10.55 24.05 -21.63
C SER A 164 9.95 22.96 -20.71
N SER A 165 9.73 21.83 -21.37
CA SER A 165 9.98 20.47 -20.90
C SER A 165 11.32 20.25 -20.17
N LEU A 166 11.32 19.24 -19.27
CA LEU A 166 12.41 18.59 -18.52
C LEU A 166 12.85 19.26 -17.20
N ALA A 167 12.47 18.68 -16.05
CA ALA A 167 13.36 18.44 -14.90
C ALA A 167 12.64 17.95 -13.62
N LEU A 168 13.26 16.94 -12.99
CA LEU A 168 13.24 16.55 -11.57
C LEU A 168 11.94 16.06 -10.92
N MET A 169 11.88 14.73 -10.72
CA MET A 169 11.26 14.15 -9.52
C MET A 169 11.99 14.69 -8.28
N ARG A 170 11.42 15.70 -7.63
CA ARG A 170 11.86 16.18 -6.31
C ARG A 170 10.99 15.48 -5.26
N GLN A 171 11.62 14.66 -4.43
CA GLN A 171 11.03 14.12 -3.21
C GLN A 171 10.76 15.28 -2.25
N GLU A 172 9.50 15.48 -1.88
CA GLU A 172 9.12 16.40 -0.80
C GLU A 172 9.11 15.64 0.54
N PRO A 173 9.68 16.21 1.62
CA PRO A 173 9.70 15.59 2.93
C PRO A 173 8.31 15.60 3.59
N PHE A 174 8.01 14.49 4.23
CA PHE A 174 6.79 14.17 4.98
C PHE A 174 6.31 15.33 5.87
N ARG A 175 5.10 15.84 5.62
CA ARG A 175 4.41 16.74 6.56
C ARG A 175 3.94 15.96 7.79
N SER A 176 4.48 16.33 8.95
CA SER A 176 3.96 15.99 10.28
C SER A 176 2.48 16.37 10.35
N SER A 177 1.61 15.38 10.58
CA SER A 177 0.17 15.58 10.65
C SER A 177 -0.27 15.61 12.11
N THR A 178 -0.12 16.77 12.75
CA THR A 178 -0.92 17.15 13.93
C THR A 178 -1.92 18.27 13.64
N GLU A 179 -2.00 18.73 12.38
CA GLU A 179 -3.00 19.67 11.90
C GLU A 179 -3.68 19.12 10.65
N THR A 180 -4.66 18.22 10.82
CA THR A 180 -5.60 17.90 9.75
C THR A 180 -6.91 18.61 10.04
N SER A 181 -7.05 19.79 9.45
CA SER A 181 -8.37 20.32 9.13
C SER A 181 -9.15 19.24 8.37
N SER A 182 -10.42 19.09 8.76
CA SER A 182 -11.35 18.02 8.43
C SER A 182 -11.81 17.96 6.97
N THR A 183 -11.12 18.60 6.02
CA THR A 183 -11.55 18.68 4.62
C THR A 183 -11.17 17.41 3.85
N ASP A 184 -12.14 16.87 3.13
CA ASP A 184 -12.08 15.66 2.30
C ASP A 184 -10.80 15.55 1.47
N VAL A 185 -9.88 14.67 1.89
CA VAL A 185 -8.79 14.23 1.01
C VAL A 185 -9.32 13.01 0.26
N PRO A 186 -9.72 13.14 -1.01
CA PRO A 186 -10.17 11.98 -1.79
C PRO A 186 -8.99 11.02 -1.94
N HIS A 187 -9.15 9.80 -1.43
CA HIS A 187 -8.16 8.75 -1.62
C HIS A 187 -8.11 8.40 -3.10
N SER A 188 -6.91 8.46 -3.69
CA SER A 188 -6.73 8.29 -5.14
C SER A 188 -6.28 6.88 -5.49
N LEU A 189 -6.73 6.36 -6.64
CA LEU A 189 -6.26 5.08 -7.22
C LEU A 189 -4.74 5.07 -7.41
N TYR A 190 -4.11 6.23 -7.49
CA TYR A 190 -2.66 6.36 -7.57
C TYR A 190 -1.95 5.81 -6.31
N VAL A 191 -2.58 5.84 -5.13
CA VAL A 191 -2.05 5.20 -3.92
C VAL A 191 -2.04 3.68 -4.09
N VAL A 192 -3.11 3.11 -4.64
CA VAL A 192 -3.25 1.68 -4.95
C VAL A 192 -2.18 1.25 -5.96
N ILE A 193 -2.01 2.01 -7.05
CA ILE A 193 -1.01 1.75 -8.10
C ILE A 193 0.42 1.85 -7.54
N THR A 194 0.71 2.90 -6.76
CA THR A 194 2.03 3.11 -6.17
C THR A 194 2.37 1.99 -5.20
N GLN A 195 1.42 1.60 -4.35
CA GLN A 195 1.61 0.53 -3.39
C GLN A 195 1.88 -0.81 -4.08
N LEU A 196 1.12 -1.12 -5.13
CA LEU A 196 1.33 -2.33 -5.94
C LEU A 196 2.74 -2.35 -6.54
N ARG A 197 3.18 -1.25 -7.17
CA ARG A 197 4.51 -1.14 -7.78
C ARG A 197 5.63 -1.33 -6.75
N CYS A 198 5.56 -0.60 -5.64
CA CYS A 198 6.59 -0.63 -4.61
C CYS A 198 6.66 -2.01 -3.93
N THR A 199 5.52 -2.67 -3.69
CA THR A 199 5.49 -4.01 -3.09
C THR A 199 6.08 -5.07 -4.03
N VAL A 200 5.83 -5.00 -5.34
CA VAL A 200 6.43 -5.92 -6.33
C VAL A 200 7.95 -5.74 -6.38
N GLU A 201 8.42 -4.50 -6.41
CA GLU A 201 9.85 -4.18 -6.40
C GLU A 201 10.53 -4.72 -5.11
N PHE A 202 9.89 -4.47 -3.96
CA PHE A 202 10.34 -5.00 -2.67
C PHE A 202 10.42 -6.53 -2.67
N TYR A 203 9.37 -7.21 -3.14
CA TYR A 203 9.33 -8.69 -3.18
C TYR A 203 10.50 -9.26 -3.96
N HIS A 204 10.75 -8.77 -5.18
CA HIS A 204 11.83 -9.31 -6.02
C HIS A 204 13.22 -9.04 -5.44
N LYS A 205 13.41 -7.85 -4.83
CA LYS A 205 14.66 -7.53 -4.13
C LYS A 205 14.91 -8.48 -2.95
N GLU A 206 13.90 -8.71 -2.11
CA GLU A 206 14.01 -9.55 -0.93
C GLU A 206 14.04 -11.06 -1.26
N ARG A 207 13.44 -11.47 -2.38
CA ARG A 207 13.50 -12.86 -2.89
C ARG A 207 14.93 -13.33 -3.10
N ASN A 208 15.77 -12.47 -3.69
CA ASN A 208 17.18 -12.80 -3.89
C ASN A 208 17.92 -13.00 -2.56
N MET A 209 17.54 -12.27 -1.50
CA MET A 209 18.09 -12.47 -0.17
C MET A 209 17.63 -13.80 0.45
N LEU A 210 16.36 -14.20 0.25
CA LEU A 210 15.88 -15.51 0.68
C LEU A 210 16.68 -16.65 0.03
N GLU A 211 16.87 -16.58 -1.30
CA GLU A 211 17.62 -17.60 -2.05
C GLU A 211 19.07 -17.70 -1.55
N SER A 212 19.72 -16.56 -1.25
CA SER A 212 21.05 -16.52 -0.64
C SER A 212 21.09 -17.17 0.76
N LEU A 213 20.13 -16.88 1.63
CA LEU A 213 20.03 -17.49 2.97
C LEU A 213 19.80 -19.00 2.89
N GLN A 214 18.97 -19.45 1.96
CA GLN A 214 18.71 -20.86 1.71
C GLN A 214 19.97 -21.58 1.22
N GLN A 215 20.71 -20.97 0.30
CA GLN A 215 21.97 -21.51 -0.18
C GLN A 215 23.02 -21.61 0.94
N GLN A 216 23.15 -20.56 1.76
CA GLN A 216 24.05 -20.57 2.92
C GLN A 216 23.67 -21.70 3.90
N ARG A 217 22.39 -21.92 4.15
CA ARG A 217 21.92 -22.99 5.04
C ARG A 217 22.21 -24.37 4.49
N ASN A 218 21.96 -24.56 3.20
CA ASN A 218 22.18 -25.85 2.53
C ASN A 218 23.68 -26.17 2.35
N SER A 219 24.56 -25.17 2.43
CA SER A 219 26.02 -25.35 2.38
C SER A 219 26.65 -25.76 3.71
N LEU A 220 25.89 -25.77 4.82
CA LEU A 220 26.42 -26.17 6.12
C LEU A 220 26.75 -27.68 6.13
N PRO A 221 27.91 -28.08 6.67
CA PRO A 221 28.29 -29.49 6.80
C PRO A 221 27.36 -30.26 7.75
N SER A 222 27.47 -31.60 7.77
CA SER A 222 26.58 -32.49 8.53
C SER A 222 26.38 -32.02 9.98
N ILE A 223 25.12 -31.83 10.35
CA ILE A 223 24.66 -31.24 11.62
C ILE A 223 24.96 -32.15 12.84
N ASP A 224 25.20 -33.45 12.59
CA ASP A 224 25.20 -34.49 13.64
C ASP A 224 26.38 -34.47 14.61
N LEU A 225 27.49 -33.77 14.31
CA LEU A 225 28.72 -33.86 15.11
C LEU A 225 29.14 -32.56 15.83
N ASP A 226 28.62 -31.40 15.44
CA ASP A 226 29.09 -30.11 15.97
C ASP A 226 27.94 -29.22 16.44
N LYS A 227 27.91 -28.96 17.75
CA LYS A 227 26.93 -28.08 18.40
C LYS A 227 26.94 -26.66 17.83
N ASN A 228 28.09 -26.15 17.36
CA ASN A 228 28.20 -24.84 16.74
C ASN A 228 27.53 -24.83 15.35
N ILE A 229 27.77 -25.87 14.54
CA ILE A 229 27.10 -26.05 13.24
C ILE A 229 25.58 -26.18 13.43
N GLN A 230 25.14 -26.93 14.44
CA GLN A 230 23.73 -27.05 14.77
C GLN A 230 23.10 -25.71 15.17
N LEU A 231 23.79 -24.90 15.99
CA LEU A 231 23.32 -23.57 16.36
C LEU A 231 23.21 -22.64 15.14
N GLN A 232 24.21 -22.65 14.26
CA GLN A 232 24.20 -21.85 13.03
C GLN A 232 23.06 -22.27 12.09
N TYR A 233 22.83 -23.58 11.95
CA TYR A 233 21.72 -24.09 11.16
C TYR A 233 20.36 -23.62 11.69
N ASN A 234 20.16 -23.66 13.01
CA ASN A 234 18.94 -23.21 13.65
C ASN A 234 18.71 -21.70 13.45
N LEU A 235 19.74 -20.87 13.67
CA LEU A 235 19.66 -19.42 13.46
C LEU A 235 19.35 -19.07 12.00
N LEU A 236 19.94 -19.78 11.06
CA LEU A 236 19.72 -19.54 9.64
C LEU A 236 18.33 -20.01 9.20
N THR A 237 17.84 -21.11 9.78
CA THR A 237 16.46 -21.58 9.59
C THR A 237 15.45 -20.56 10.11
N GLU A 238 15.66 -19.97 11.29
CA GLU A 238 14.82 -18.88 11.82
C GLU A 238 14.78 -17.70 10.84
N ARG A 239 15.95 -17.28 10.30
CA ARG A 239 16.02 -16.19 9.32
C ARG A 239 15.33 -16.51 8.00
N VAL A 240 15.50 -17.73 7.49
CA VAL A 240 14.82 -18.21 6.26
C VAL A 240 13.30 -18.16 6.47
N ASN A 241 12.81 -18.66 7.60
CA ASN A 241 11.38 -18.67 7.91
C ASN A 241 10.82 -17.25 8.04
N ALA A 242 11.51 -16.36 8.78
CA ALA A 242 11.11 -14.96 8.91
C ALA A 242 11.05 -14.25 7.54
N LYS A 243 12.05 -14.48 6.69
CA LYS A 243 12.08 -13.90 5.33
C LYS A 243 10.97 -14.48 4.44
N GLN A 244 10.67 -15.77 4.57
CA GLN A 244 9.55 -16.40 3.87
C GLN A 244 8.20 -15.77 4.28
N GLU A 245 7.98 -15.53 5.58
CA GLU A 245 6.78 -14.83 6.07
C GLU A 245 6.67 -13.40 5.47
N GLU A 246 7.77 -12.66 5.42
CA GLU A 246 7.81 -11.32 4.81
C GLU A 246 7.40 -11.35 3.32
N LEU A 247 7.90 -12.32 2.55
CA LEU A 247 7.53 -12.50 1.14
C LEU A 247 6.07 -12.94 0.97
N GLN A 248 5.57 -13.83 1.83
CA GLN A 248 4.17 -14.24 1.83
C GLN A 248 3.23 -13.05 2.08
N ARG A 249 3.59 -12.16 3.01
CA ARG A 249 2.83 -10.91 3.24
C ARG A 249 2.86 -10.00 2.02
N SER A 250 3.98 -9.91 1.32
CA SER A 250 4.11 -9.11 0.11
C SER A 250 3.20 -9.64 -1.01
N VAL A 251 3.14 -10.96 -1.21
CA VAL A 251 2.22 -11.61 -2.15
C VAL A 251 0.76 -11.30 -1.78
N PHE A 252 0.40 -11.48 -0.51
CA PHE A 252 -0.94 -11.16 0.00
C PHE A 252 -1.34 -9.71 -0.30
N ILE A 253 -0.45 -8.74 -0.03
CA ILE A 253 -0.66 -7.32 -0.34
C ILE A 253 -0.93 -7.15 -1.83
N ILE A 254 -0.07 -7.70 -2.69
CA ILE A 254 -0.16 -7.57 -4.15
C ILE A 254 -1.50 -8.11 -4.68
N GLU A 255 -1.92 -9.28 -4.23
CA GLU A 255 -3.19 -9.89 -4.63
C GLU A 255 -4.39 -9.00 -4.29
N HIS A 256 -4.39 -8.44 -3.08
CA HIS A 256 -5.45 -7.54 -2.62
C HIS A 256 -5.47 -6.24 -3.42
N TYR A 257 -4.31 -5.62 -3.69
CA TYR A 257 -4.24 -4.39 -4.49
C TYR A 257 -4.55 -4.63 -5.97
N LEU A 258 -4.25 -5.80 -6.54
CA LEU A 258 -4.71 -6.19 -7.87
C LEU A 258 -6.23 -6.28 -7.94
N TYR A 259 -6.86 -6.91 -6.94
CA TYR A 259 -8.31 -6.96 -6.82
C TYR A 259 -8.93 -5.57 -6.70
N ILE A 260 -8.42 -4.75 -5.77
CA ILE A 260 -8.90 -3.39 -5.51
C ILE A 260 -8.83 -2.57 -6.80
N LEU A 261 -7.69 -2.61 -7.49
CA LEU A 261 -7.49 -1.88 -8.74
C LEU A 261 -8.48 -2.36 -9.82
N TRP A 262 -8.60 -3.67 -10.02
CA TRP A 262 -9.53 -4.22 -10.99
C TRP A 262 -10.98 -3.81 -10.70
N ALA A 263 -11.45 -3.93 -9.45
CA ALA A 263 -12.83 -3.61 -9.08
C ALA A 263 -13.17 -2.14 -9.38
N HIS A 264 -12.23 -1.23 -9.10
CA HIS A 264 -12.39 0.19 -9.41
C HIS A 264 -12.33 0.46 -10.91
N LEU A 265 -11.45 -0.21 -11.66
CA LEU A 265 -11.38 -0.06 -13.11
C LEU A 265 -12.63 -0.61 -13.81
N ASP A 266 -13.17 -1.74 -13.35
CA ASP A 266 -14.45 -2.28 -13.81
C ASP A 266 -15.57 -1.24 -13.63
N PHE A 267 -15.62 -0.63 -12.45
CA PHE A 267 -16.57 0.43 -12.15
C PHE A 267 -16.41 1.66 -13.06
N PHE A 268 -15.23 2.27 -13.12
CA PHE A 268 -15.02 3.51 -13.89
C PHE A 268 -15.12 3.29 -15.40
N MET A 269 -14.52 2.22 -15.92
CA MET A 269 -14.38 2.02 -17.37
C MET A 269 -15.63 1.42 -18.02
N LEU A 270 -16.36 0.54 -17.32
CA LEU A 270 -17.54 -0.13 -17.89
C LEU A 270 -18.87 0.49 -17.46
N ARG A 271 -18.92 1.27 -16.38
CA ARG A 271 -20.19 1.78 -15.84
C ARG A 271 -20.34 3.28 -15.92
N VAL A 272 -19.25 4.04 -15.72
CA VAL A 272 -19.30 5.51 -15.79
C VAL A 272 -19.15 6.03 -17.22
N LEU A 273 -18.21 5.47 -18.00
CA LEU A 273 -17.95 5.94 -19.38
C LEU A 273 -19.09 5.68 -20.39
N PRO A 274 -19.75 4.50 -20.43
CA PRO A 274 -20.82 4.26 -21.41
C PRO A 274 -22.10 5.09 -21.16
N VAL A 275 -22.33 5.52 -19.92
CA VAL A 275 -23.54 6.26 -19.50
C VAL A 275 -23.40 7.77 -19.75
N ASN A 276 -22.22 8.35 -19.51
CA ASN A 276 -21.95 9.79 -19.73
C ASN A 276 -22.06 10.23 -21.21
N ASN A 277 -22.04 9.29 -22.16
CA ASN A 277 -22.17 9.58 -23.59
C ASN A 277 -23.62 9.69 -24.07
N ARG A 278 -24.63 9.44 -23.21
CA ARG A 278 -26.05 9.46 -23.59
C ARG A 278 -26.86 10.57 -22.91
N VAL A 279 -26.39 11.12 -21.79
CA VAL A 279 -27.07 12.19 -21.05
C VAL A 279 -26.00 13.09 -20.45
N GLY A 280 -26.07 14.40 -20.72
CA GLY A 280 -25.07 15.38 -20.28
C GLY A 280 -24.82 15.32 -18.77
N SER A 281 -23.55 15.31 -18.39
CA SER A 281 -23.01 15.48 -17.03
C SER A 281 -23.80 14.75 -15.93
N SER A 282 -23.50 13.47 -15.70
CA SER A 282 -23.99 12.79 -14.50
C SER A 282 -22.96 12.88 -13.35
N THR A 283 -23.34 13.56 -12.28
CA THR A 283 -22.71 13.49 -10.95
C THR A 283 -22.95 12.09 -10.40
N PHE A 284 -21.92 11.25 -10.31
CA PHE A 284 -22.07 9.93 -9.68
C PHE A 284 -21.97 10.10 -8.17
N THR A 285 -23.09 9.94 -7.46
CA THR A 285 -23.08 9.74 -6.01
C THR A 285 -22.70 8.29 -5.77
N GLY A 286 -21.45 8.05 -5.36
CA GLY A 286 -21.11 6.77 -4.75
C GLY A 286 -22.06 6.54 -3.59
N HIS A 287 -22.60 5.33 -3.47
CA HIS A 287 -23.44 4.93 -2.35
C HIS A 287 -22.57 4.78 -1.08
N ASN A 288 -21.87 5.85 -0.71
CA ASN A 288 -21.37 5.99 0.64
C ASN A 288 -22.59 6.11 1.53
N PHE A 289 -22.51 5.43 2.67
CA PHE A 289 -23.32 5.60 3.88
C PHE A 289 -24.22 6.83 3.82
N GLN A 290 -25.53 6.60 3.89
CA GLN A 290 -26.56 7.63 4.00
C GLN A 290 -26.05 8.81 4.85
N SER A 291 -25.76 9.90 4.17
CA SER A 291 -25.96 11.23 4.72
C SER A 291 -26.57 12.04 3.60
N ASP A 292 -27.80 12.45 3.82
CA ASP A 292 -28.57 13.38 2.99
C ASP A 292 -27.91 14.79 2.92
N HIS A 293 -26.63 14.91 3.33
CA HIS A 293 -25.96 16.20 3.58
C HIS A 293 -24.45 16.29 3.26
N THR A 294 -23.82 15.30 2.61
CA THR A 294 -22.49 15.56 2.03
C THR A 294 -22.35 14.93 0.66
N ASP A 295 -22.46 15.78 -0.37
CA ASP A 295 -22.14 15.53 -1.76
C ASP A 295 -20.68 15.07 -1.95
N SER A 296 -20.37 13.82 -1.58
CA SER A 296 -19.23 13.10 -2.14
C SER A 296 -19.63 12.51 -3.49
N SER A 297 -20.25 13.32 -4.35
CA SER A 297 -20.45 12.95 -5.74
C SER A 297 -19.14 13.17 -6.48
N TRP A 298 -18.48 12.07 -6.82
CA TRP A 298 -17.20 12.15 -7.51
C TRP A 298 -17.47 12.50 -8.96
N ARG A 299 -17.18 13.74 -9.32
CA ARG A 299 -17.22 14.18 -10.72
C ARG A 299 -15.95 13.66 -11.39
N VAL A 300 -16.05 12.51 -12.04
CA VAL A 300 -14.94 11.93 -12.81
C VAL A 300 -14.89 12.61 -14.18
N SER A 301 -13.83 13.37 -14.45
CA SER A 301 -13.61 13.95 -15.78
C SER A 301 -13.10 12.89 -16.75
N ASN A 302 -13.30 13.12 -18.05
CA ASN A 302 -12.65 12.32 -19.09
C ASN A 302 -11.12 12.43 -18.99
N ASP A 303 -10.61 13.61 -18.63
CA ASP A 303 -9.18 13.84 -18.45
C ASP A 303 -8.57 12.97 -17.33
N ASP A 304 -9.30 12.77 -16.22
CA ASP A 304 -8.87 11.89 -15.12
C ASP A 304 -8.72 10.44 -15.60
N ILE A 305 -9.67 9.99 -16.43
CA ILE A 305 -9.66 8.65 -17.01
C ILE A 305 -8.50 8.49 -18.00
N ILE A 306 -8.22 9.50 -18.83
CA ILE A 306 -7.09 9.50 -19.76
C ILE A 306 -5.77 9.46 -18.98
N ALA A 307 -5.63 10.28 -17.94
CA ALA A 307 -4.45 10.31 -17.08
C ALA A 307 -4.23 8.95 -16.39
N LEU A 308 -5.29 8.38 -15.81
CA LEU A 308 -5.26 7.06 -15.19
C LEU A 308 -4.84 5.98 -16.19
N LYS A 309 -5.43 6.00 -17.39
CA LYS A 309 -5.07 5.07 -18.48
C LYS A 309 -3.59 5.19 -18.85
N LYS A 310 -3.07 6.41 -19.02
CA LYS A 310 -1.66 6.65 -19.35
C LYS A 310 -0.73 6.12 -18.26
N THR A 311 -1.05 6.37 -16.99
CA THR A 311 -0.29 5.83 -15.86
C THR A 311 -0.32 4.31 -15.84
N LEU A 312 -1.49 3.70 -16.04
CA LEU A 312 -1.63 2.25 -16.05
C LEU A 312 -0.88 1.60 -17.21
N ILE A 313 -0.85 2.20 -18.40
CA ILE A 313 -0.04 1.72 -19.53
C ILE A 313 1.45 1.76 -19.16
N GLY A 314 1.91 2.83 -18.50
CA GLY A 314 3.29 2.94 -18.04
C GLY A 314 3.67 1.89 -16.99
N VAL A 315 2.77 1.59 -16.06
CA VAL A 315 2.99 0.64 -14.96
C VAL A 315 2.83 -0.82 -15.42
N PHE A 316 1.73 -1.16 -16.10
CA PHE A 316 1.44 -2.53 -16.59
C PHE A 316 2.13 -2.85 -17.93
N ASN A 317 3.40 -2.46 -18.05
CA ASN A 317 4.26 -2.85 -19.16
C ASN A 317 4.62 -4.35 -19.10
N GLU A 318 5.31 -4.85 -20.13
CA GLU A 318 5.66 -6.27 -20.24
C GLU A 318 6.53 -6.75 -19.07
N THR A 319 7.52 -5.95 -18.66
CA THR A 319 8.44 -6.28 -17.55
C THR A 319 7.68 -6.43 -16.24
N PHE A 320 6.83 -5.48 -15.90
CA PHE A 320 6.04 -5.52 -14.67
C PHE A 320 5.07 -6.70 -14.65
N CYS A 321 4.44 -7.02 -15.78
CA CYS A 321 3.56 -8.18 -15.89
C CYS A 321 4.33 -9.50 -15.72
N LYS A 322 5.53 -9.62 -16.31
CA LYS A 322 6.41 -10.80 -16.11
C LYS A 322 6.79 -10.94 -14.65
N GLN A 323 7.21 -9.84 -14.01
CA GLN A 323 7.53 -9.81 -12.59
C GLN A 323 6.38 -10.30 -11.73
N LEU A 324 5.14 -9.87 -11.98
CA LEU A 324 3.96 -10.34 -11.25
C LEU A 324 3.72 -11.85 -11.44
N ILE A 325 3.85 -12.36 -12.67
CA ILE A 325 3.61 -13.77 -13.00
C ILE A 325 4.66 -14.68 -12.33
N GLU A 326 5.92 -14.26 -12.30
CA GLU A 326 6.99 -15.02 -11.64
C GLU A 326 6.75 -15.23 -10.14
N MET A 327 6.00 -14.34 -9.48
CA MET A 327 5.65 -14.46 -8.06
C MET A 327 4.68 -15.62 -7.81
N GLU A 328 3.74 -15.82 -8.74
CA GLU A 328 2.70 -16.83 -8.66
C GLU A 328 3.22 -18.25 -8.96
N ALA A 329 4.30 -18.37 -9.73
CA ALA A 329 4.86 -19.66 -10.14
C ALA A 329 5.25 -20.60 -8.97
N LYS A 330 5.50 -20.05 -7.77
CA LYS A 330 5.85 -20.79 -6.55
C LYS A 330 4.67 -20.96 -5.57
N GLN A 331 3.46 -20.48 -5.89
CA GLN A 331 2.26 -20.60 -5.05
C GLN A 331 1.37 -21.79 -5.47
N SER A 332 0.55 -22.29 -4.55
CA SER A 332 -0.34 -23.45 -4.77
C SER A 332 -1.55 -23.10 -5.67
N GLU A 333 -2.02 -21.86 -5.62
CA GLU A 333 -3.13 -21.36 -6.44
C GLU A 333 -2.59 -20.64 -7.67
N LYS A 334 -2.54 -21.35 -8.80
CA LYS A 334 -2.03 -20.80 -10.07
C LYS A 334 -3.16 -20.16 -10.87
N GLY A 335 -2.91 -18.96 -11.38
CA GLY A 335 -3.75 -18.28 -12.38
C GLY A 335 -4.59 -17.11 -11.86
N PHE A 336 -4.58 -16.83 -10.56
CA PHE A 336 -5.19 -15.65 -9.97
C PHE A 336 -4.57 -14.37 -10.51
N VAL A 337 -3.24 -14.23 -10.41
CA VAL A 337 -2.51 -13.02 -10.84
C VAL A 337 -2.64 -12.83 -12.35
N VAL A 338 -2.46 -13.91 -13.12
CA VAL A 338 -2.66 -13.90 -14.58
C VAL A 338 -4.07 -13.42 -14.96
N SER A 339 -5.10 -13.88 -14.22
CA SER A 339 -6.48 -13.47 -14.47
C SER A 339 -6.70 -11.97 -14.23
N PHE A 340 -6.16 -11.42 -13.15
CA PHE A 340 -6.23 -9.97 -12.88
C PHE A 340 -5.46 -9.15 -13.91
N ILE A 341 -4.25 -9.57 -14.29
CA ILE A 341 -3.48 -8.90 -15.35
C ILE A 341 -4.29 -8.83 -16.64
N ARG A 342 -4.92 -9.94 -17.04
CA ARG A 342 -5.77 -9.98 -18.25
C ARG A 342 -6.93 -9.00 -18.14
N ARG A 343 -7.68 -9.03 -17.04
CA ARG A 343 -8.85 -8.15 -16.83
C ARG A 343 -8.45 -6.68 -16.80
N ILE A 344 -7.39 -6.32 -16.07
CA ILE A 344 -6.86 -4.94 -16.00
C ILE A 344 -6.42 -4.46 -17.39
N LYS A 345 -5.68 -5.28 -18.15
CA LYS A 345 -5.27 -4.92 -19.52
C LYS A 345 -6.45 -4.73 -20.45
N GLN A 346 -7.48 -5.57 -20.35
CA GLN A 346 -8.72 -5.39 -21.10
C GLN A 346 -9.41 -4.08 -20.72
N SER A 347 -9.54 -3.78 -19.43
CA SER A 347 -10.08 -2.50 -18.95
C SER A 347 -9.32 -1.31 -19.53
N ILE A 348 -7.98 -1.37 -19.61
CA ILE A 348 -7.13 -0.31 -20.19
C ILE A 348 -7.34 -0.18 -21.71
N GLN A 349 -7.44 -1.29 -22.43
CA GLN A 349 -7.56 -1.31 -23.90
C GLN A 349 -8.91 -0.79 -24.38
N PHE A 350 -10.00 -1.16 -23.71
CA PHE A 350 -11.37 -0.84 -24.13
C PHE A 350 -11.91 0.47 -23.57
N VAL A 351 -11.11 1.27 -22.86
CA VAL A 351 -11.49 2.64 -22.48
C VAL A 351 -11.75 3.46 -23.75
N PRO A 352 -12.99 3.93 -24.00
CA PRO A 352 -13.26 4.84 -25.10
C PRO A 352 -12.58 6.17 -24.77
N VAL A 353 -11.47 6.45 -25.45
CA VAL A 353 -10.84 7.77 -25.44
C VAL A 353 -11.35 8.46 -26.69
N LYS A 354 -12.27 9.41 -26.54
CA LYS A 354 -12.73 10.26 -27.64
C LYS A 354 -12.17 11.66 -27.45
#